data_AF-A0A2K3P8A8-F1
#
_entry.id   AF-A0A2K3P8A8-F1
#
_cell.length_a   1.000
_cell.length_b   1.000
_cell.length_c   1.000
_cell.angle_alpha   90.00
_cell.angle_beta   90.00
_cell.angle_gamma   90.00
#
_symmetry.space_group_name_H-M   'P 1'
#
loop_
_entity.id
_entity.type
_entity.pdbx_description
1 polymer ?
#
loop_
_entity_poly.entity_id
_entity_poly.type
_entity_poly.pdbx_seq_one_letter_code
_entity_poly.pdbx_strand_id
1 'polypeptide(L)'
;MIDMSALPHEVGVKCPSIFLWVEFLYGQAARLYIGDDHIMSSTGVQQGDPLRPLLFALVLHPLVHKTRDNCKLLLHAWYLDDGTIVRDSREMTKALDI
;
A
#
# COMPACT_ATOMS: atom_id res chain seq x y z
N MET A 1 2.53 -0.23 -8.10
CA MET A 1 1.65 0.92 -7.81
C MET A 1 0.50 0.40 -6.97
N ILE A 2 0.03 1.17 -5.97
CA ILE A 2 -1.08 0.73 -5.11
C ILE A 2 -2.38 0.70 -5.89
N ASP A 3 -3.11 -0.42 -5.77
CA ASP A 3 -4.49 -0.50 -6.21
C ASP A 3 -5.37 0.29 -5.22
N MET A 4 -6.00 1.35 -5.71
CA MET A 4 -6.86 2.22 -4.90
C MET A 4 -8.07 1.47 -4.34
N SER A 5 -8.51 0.39 -4.99
CA SER A 5 -9.63 -0.44 -4.54
C SER A 5 -9.32 -1.24 -3.26
N ALA A 6 -8.04 -1.43 -2.92
CA ALA A 6 -7.63 -2.09 -1.68
C ALA A 6 -7.75 -1.16 -0.44
N LEU A 7 -7.74 0.16 -0.65
CA LEU A 7 -7.72 1.15 0.44
C LEU A 7 -8.94 1.06 1.36
N PRO A 8 -10.20 1.02 0.85
CA PRO A 8 -11.36 0.99 1.73
C PRO A 8 -11.38 -0.25 2.63
N HIS A 9 -10.98 -1.41 2.09
CA HIS A 9 -10.90 -2.64 2.88
C HIS A 9 -9.86 -2.52 4.01
N GLU A 10 -8.61 -2.20 3.68
CA GLU A 10 -7.54 -2.14 4.68
C GLU A 10 -7.78 -1.04 5.72
N VAL A 11 -8.29 0.12 5.31
CA VAL A 11 -8.63 1.21 6.22
C VAL A 11 -9.83 0.85 7.10
N GLY A 12 -10.88 0.23 6.55
CA GLY A 12 -12.04 -0.19 7.33
C GLY A 12 -11.67 -1.17 8.44
N VAL A 13 -10.70 -2.06 8.20
CA VAL A 13 -10.22 -3.02 9.19
C VAL A 13 -9.26 -2.39 10.21
N LYS A 14 -8.30 -1.58 9.76
CA LYS A 14 -7.18 -1.12 10.61
C LYS A 14 -7.37 0.27 11.21
N CYS A 15 -8.08 1.15 10.52
CA CYS A 15 -8.26 2.55 10.89
C CYS A 15 -9.70 3.03 10.63
N PRO A 16 -10.72 2.41 11.24
CA PRO A 16 -12.13 2.68 10.93
C PRO A 16 -12.52 4.14 11.18
N SER A 17 -11.83 4.86 12.08
CA SER A 17 -12.11 6.27 12.39
C SER A 17 -11.87 7.23 11.20
N ILE A 18 -11.02 6.85 10.24
CA ILE A 18 -10.73 7.67 9.04
C ILE A 18 -11.38 7.08 7.77
N PHE A 19 -12.14 5.99 7.89
CA PHE A 19 -12.71 5.27 6.75
C PHE A 19 -13.51 6.19 5.83
N LEU A 20 -14.45 6.97 6.37
CA LEU A 20 -15.29 7.87 5.57
C LEU A 20 -14.49 8.95 4.84
N TRP A 21 -13.39 9.42 5.44
CA TRP A 21 -12.50 10.39 4.80
C TRP A 21 -11.75 9.76 3.63
N VAL A 22 -11.25 8.54 3.81
CA VAL A 22 -10.56 7.80 2.75
C VAL A 22 -11.54 7.41 1.64
N GLU A 23 -12.74 6.94 1.97
CA GLU A 23 -13.78 6.64 1.00
C GLU A 23 -14.18 7.87 0.19
N PHE A 24 -14.28 9.04 0.83
CA PHE A 24 -14.56 10.29 0.13
C PHE A 24 -13.46 10.67 -0.88
N LEU A 25 -12.18 10.52 -0.51
CA LEU A 25 -11.04 10.90 -1.36
C LEU A 25 -10.69 9.86 -2.43
N TYR A 26 -10.82 8.57 -2.08
CA TYR A 26 -10.26 7.45 -2.83
C TYR A 26 -11.30 6.39 -3.23
N GLY A 27 -12.58 6.56 -2.86
CA GLY A 27 -13.65 5.65 -3.26
C GLY A 27 -14.02 5.74 -4.75
N GLN A 28 -13.52 6.75 -5.45
CA GLN A 28 -13.71 6.94 -6.89
C GLN A 28 -12.47 7.59 -7.52
N ALA A 29 -12.34 7.48 -8.85
CA ALA A 29 -11.23 8.10 -9.56
C ALA A 29 -11.22 9.62 -9.33
N ALA A 30 -10.06 10.17 -8.96
CA ALA A 30 -9.89 11.59 -8.70
C ALA A 30 -9.49 12.33 -9.99
N ARG A 31 -9.78 13.63 -10.07
CA ARG A 31 -9.32 14.47 -11.20
C ARG A 31 -7.91 14.98 -10.94
N LEU A 32 -7.01 14.77 -11.90
CA LEU A 32 -5.69 15.37 -11.95
C LEU A 32 -5.71 16.49 -13.00
N TYR A 33 -5.62 17.73 -12.54
CA TYR A 33 -5.71 18.92 -13.40
C TYR A 33 -4.35 19.23 -14.06
N ILE A 34 -4.38 19.59 -15.33
CA ILE A 34 -3.21 19.95 -16.15
C ILE A 34 -3.59 21.18 -17.00
N GLY A 35 -3.20 22.37 -16.55
CA GLY A 35 -3.68 23.61 -17.17
C GLY A 35 -5.20 23.73 -17.03
N ASP A 36 -5.90 23.92 -18.14
CA ASP A 36 -7.37 23.99 -18.21
C ASP A 36 -8.04 22.61 -18.38
N ASP A 37 -7.26 21.55 -18.59
CA ASP A 37 -7.73 20.17 -18.79
C ASP A 37 -7.58 19.32 -17.52
N HIS A 38 -8.14 18.10 -17.56
CA HIS A 38 -7.91 17.09 -16.53
C HIS A 38 -7.88 15.66 -17.08
N ILE A 39 -7.19 14.78 -16.36
CA ILE A 39 -7.26 13.34 -16.53
C ILE A 39 -7.79 12.67 -15.25
N MET A 40 -8.31 11.46 -15.36
CA MET A 40 -8.77 10.69 -14.21
C MET A 40 -7.63 9.84 -13.64
N SER A 41 -7.37 10.00 -12.34
CA SER A 41 -6.43 9.19 -11.56
C SER A 41 -7.20 8.11 -10.81
N SER A 42 -7.05 6.87 -11.26
CA SER A 42 -7.71 5.68 -10.67
C SER A 42 -6.77 4.78 -9.87
N THR A 43 -5.48 5.12 -9.79
CA THR A 43 -4.45 4.30 -9.12
C THR A 43 -3.56 5.13 -8.23
N GLY A 44 -3.06 4.49 -7.17
CA GLY A 44 -2.19 5.12 -6.19
C GLY A 44 -2.92 6.10 -5.26
N VAL A 45 -2.11 6.87 -4.54
CA VAL A 45 -2.54 7.86 -3.55
C VAL A 45 -1.87 9.17 -3.93
N GLN A 46 -2.59 10.29 -3.79
CA GLN A 46 -2.17 11.57 -4.37
C GLN A 46 -0.86 12.08 -3.72
N GLN A 47 0.04 12.64 -4.53
CA GLN A 47 1.25 13.26 -4.01
C GLN A 47 0.90 14.53 -3.23
N GLY A 48 1.47 14.69 -2.05
CA GLY A 48 1.15 15.79 -1.15
C GLY A 48 0.00 15.49 -0.17
N ASP A 49 -0.70 14.35 -0.31
CA ASP A 49 -1.65 13.91 0.73
C ASP A 49 -0.90 13.50 2.01
N PRO A 50 -1.17 14.14 3.15
CA PRO A 50 -0.59 13.76 4.44
C PRO A 50 -0.87 12.30 4.85
N LEU A 51 -1.99 11.71 4.41
CA LEU A 51 -2.34 10.32 4.70
C LEU A 51 -1.61 9.31 3.83
N ARG A 52 -0.94 9.75 2.75
CA ARG A 52 -0.30 8.85 1.79
C ARG A 52 0.62 7.81 2.42
N PRO A 53 1.54 8.14 3.34
CA PRO A 53 2.42 7.14 3.94
C PRO A 53 1.66 6.07 4.72
N LEU A 54 0.61 6.47 5.45
CA LEU A 54 -0.24 5.54 6.21
C LEU A 54 -1.01 4.63 5.27
N LEU A 55 -1.70 5.20 4.28
CA LEU A 55 -2.48 4.45 3.29
C LEU A 55 -1.60 3.47 2.52
N PHE A 56 -0.38 3.89 2.18
CA PHE A 56 0.60 3.02 1.55
C PHE A 56 0.98 1.84 2.45
N ALA A 57 1.34 2.13 3.70
CA ALA A 57 1.71 1.11 4.65
C ALA A 57 0.56 0.11 4.90
N LEU A 58 -0.69 0.57 4.98
CA LEU A 58 -1.86 -0.28 5.20
C LEU A 58 -2.06 -1.27 4.04
N VAL A 59 -1.95 -0.85 2.79
CA VAL A 59 -2.09 -1.75 1.63
C VAL A 59 -0.91 -2.70 1.49
N LEU A 60 0.30 -2.28 1.86
CA LEU A 60 1.48 -3.14 1.83
C LEU A 60 1.48 -4.17 2.98
N HIS A 61 0.83 -3.86 4.10
CA HIS A 61 0.88 -4.62 5.34
C HIS A 61 0.50 -6.11 5.20
N PRO A 62 -0.55 -6.51 4.45
CA PRO A 62 -0.86 -7.92 4.22
C PRO A 62 0.28 -8.68 3.53
N LEU A 63 0.97 -8.06 2.56
CA LEU A 63 2.10 -8.67 1.87
C LEU A 63 3.28 -8.88 2.82
N VAL A 64 3.57 -7.88 3.66
CA VAL A 64 4.61 -7.97 4.71
C VAL A 64 4.29 -9.13 5.65
N HIS A 65 3.04 -9.22 6.13
CA HIS A 65 2.64 -10.32 7.00
C HIS A 65 2.72 -11.68 6.32
N LYS A 66 2.22 -11.81 5.09
CA LYS A 66 2.30 -13.04 4.29
C LYS A 66 3.76 -13.47 4.10
N THR A 67 4.68 -12.53 3.88
CA THR A 67 6.12 -12.79 3.77
C THR A 67 6.72 -13.30 5.08
N ARG A 68 6.39 -12.64 6.19
CA ARG A 68 6.84 -13.07 7.53
C ARG A 68 6.34 -14.47 7.89
N ASP A 69 5.08 -14.76 7.58
CA ASP A 69 4.41 -15.97 8.06
C ASP A 69 4.78 -17.19 7.19
N ASN A 70 5.16 -16.99 5.92
CA ASN A 70 5.54 -18.07 4.99
C ASN A 70 7.06 -18.27 4.82
N CYS A 71 7.89 -17.35 5.30
CA CYS A 71 9.35 -17.42 5.16
C CYS A 71 10.07 -17.28 6.50
N LYS A 72 11.11 -18.08 6.72
CA LYS A 72 11.92 -17.99 7.95
C LYS A 72 12.98 -16.91 7.79
N LEU A 73 12.67 -15.62 7.96
CA LEU A 73 13.56 -14.49 7.63
C LEU A 73 14.52 -14.00 8.75
N LEU A 74 15.75 -13.52 8.44
CA LEU A 74 16.77 -13.06 9.42
C LEU A 74 16.56 -11.61 9.71
N LEU A 75 16.44 -10.86 8.63
CA LEU A 75 15.99 -9.49 8.61
C LEU A 75 14.76 -9.44 7.71
N HIS A 76 13.75 -8.72 8.18
CA HIS A 76 12.54 -8.43 7.46
C HIS A 76 12.07 -7.05 7.91
N ALA A 77 12.57 -6.03 7.23
CA ALA A 77 12.37 -4.63 7.56
C ALA A 77 11.81 -3.89 6.35
N TRP A 78 10.88 -2.98 6.59
CA TRP A 78 10.23 -2.21 5.55
C TRP A 78 10.15 -0.75 5.96
N TYR A 79 10.49 0.13 5.03
CA TYR A 79 10.24 1.55 5.13
C TYR A 79 9.50 1.99 3.87
N LEU A 80 8.16 2.07 3.96
CA LEU A 80 7.31 2.28 2.78
C LEU A 80 7.66 1.29 1.67
N ASP A 81 8.04 1.76 0.48
CA ASP A 81 8.43 0.94 -0.67
C ASP A 81 9.80 0.27 -0.53
N ASP A 82 10.65 0.73 0.40
CA ASP A 82 11.97 0.17 0.66
C ASP A 82 11.87 -1.06 1.60
N GLY A 83 11.75 -2.24 0.99
CA GLY A 83 11.79 -3.53 1.68
C GLY A 83 13.19 -4.13 1.71
N THR A 84 13.66 -4.55 2.89
CA THR A 84 14.89 -5.33 3.06
C THR A 84 14.59 -6.69 3.70
N ILE A 85 14.91 -7.74 2.97
CA ILE A 85 14.84 -9.13 3.44
C ILE A 85 16.20 -9.80 3.34
N VAL A 86 16.58 -10.58 4.35
CA VAL A 86 17.88 -11.28 4.39
C VAL A 86 17.69 -12.70 4.90
N ARG A 87 18.14 -13.71 4.14
CA ARG A 87 18.30 -15.15 4.47
C ARG A 87 19.14 -15.87 3.41
N ASP A 88 19.27 -17.19 3.55
CA ASP A 88 19.75 -18.07 2.50
C ASP A 88 18.87 -18.05 1.25
N SER A 89 19.44 -18.51 0.13
CA SER A 89 18.82 -18.43 -1.19
C SER A 89 17.47 -19.15 -1.28
N ARG A 90 17.25 -20.23 -0.54
CA ARG A 90 15.99 -20.99 -0.60
C ARG A 90 14.84 -20.19 -0.02
N GLU A 91 15.03 -19.56 1.13
CA GLU A 91 13.99 -18.71 1.73
C GLU A 91 13.81 -17.41 0.94
N MET A 92 14.87 -16.88 0.31
CA MET A 92 14.77 -15.74 -0.60
C MET A 92 13.92 -16.05 -1.84
N THR A 93 14.09 -17.21 -2.48
CA THR A 93 13.24 -17.62 -3.60
C THR A 93 11.77 -17.70 -3.19
N LYS A 94 11.48 -18.32 -2.04
CA LYS A 94 10.10 -18.39 -1.53
C LYS A 94 9.49 -17.01 -1.30
N ALA A 95 10.25 -16.06 -0.76
CA ALA A 95 9.77 -14.71 -0.49
C ALA A 95 9.47 -13.93 -1.78
N LEU A 96 10.20 -14.20 -2.87
CA LEU A 96 9.96 -13.60 -4.19
C LEU A 96 8.71 -14.16 -4.89
N ASP A 97 8.30 -15.38 -4.55
CA ASP A 97 7.15 -16.07 -5.14
C ASP A 97 5.80 -15.72 -4.45
N ILE A 98 5.81 -14.84 -3.45
CA ILE A 98 4.62 -14.46 -2.64
C ILE A 98 3.74 -13.43 -3.36
#